data_AF-A0AAE3LFP1-F1
#
_entry.id   AF-A0AAE3LFP1-F1
#
_cell.length_a   1.000
_cell.length_b   1.000
_cell.length_c   1.000
_cell.angle_alpha   90.00
_cell.angle_beta   90.00
_cell.angle_gamma   90.00
#
_symmetry.space_group_name_H-M   'P 1'
#
loop_
_entity.id
_entity.type
_entity.pdbx_description
1 polymer ?
#
loop_
_entity_poly.entity_id
_entity_poly.type
_entity_poly.pdbx_seq_one_letter_code
_entity_poly.pdbx_strand_id
1 'polypeptide(L)'
;MAEQKGRTGSAGRFGARYGRVARRRVAEIEAEMHDDHTCPQCGEDRVDRQGTGIWECQACGYAFTGGAYQPETPAGKTVRRSIRAALSEDEE
;
A
#
# COMPACT_ATOMS: atom_id res chain seq x y z
N MET A 1 10.01 7.92 24.66
CA MET A 1 8.58 8.23 24.49
C MET A 1 7.87 6.90 24.35
N ALA A 2 7.03 6.52 25.32
CA ALA A 2 6.35 5.23 25.27
C ALA A 2 5.33 5.26 24.12
N GLU A 3 5.57 4.45 23.09
CA GLU A 3 4.57 4.10 22.07
C GLU A 3 3.44 3.36 22.77
N GLN A 4 2.54 4.13 23.36
CA GLN A 4 1.18 3.69 23.58
C GLN A 4 0.60 3.51 22.18
N LYS A 5 0.76 2.31 21.60
CA LYS A 5 -0.11 1.79 20.53
C LYS A 5 -1.52 1.74 21.13
N GLY A 6 -2.15 2.91 21.26
CA GLY A 6 -3.54 3.02 21.64
C GLY A 6 -4.34 2.25 20.59
N ARG A 7 -5.40 1.55 21.01
CA ARG A 7 -6.33 0.80 20.14
C ARG A 7 -6.81 1.58 18.90
N THR A 8 -6.60 2.89 18.86
CA THR A 8 -7.05 3.80 17.82
C THR A 8 -6.04 3.99 16.67
N GLY A 9 -4.78 3.56 16.79
CA GLY A 9 -3.76 3.75 15.75
C GLY A 9 -3.62 5.23 15.31
N SER A 10 -3.36 5.45 14.02
CA SER A 10 -3.25 6.78 13.41
C SER A 10 -4.51 7.64 13.58
N ALA A 11 -5.70 7.00 13.69
CA ALA A 11 -6.98 7.68 13.91
C ALA A 11 -7.11 8.29 15.32
N GLY A 12 -6.08 8.21 16.17
CA GLY A 12 -5.95 9.02 17.38
C GLY A 12 -5.99 10.53 17.09
N ARG A 13 -5.44 10.97 15.94
CA ARG A 13 -5.42 12.39 15.53
C ARG A 13 -6.81 13.04 15.40
N PHE A 14 -7.85 12.23 15.29
CA PHE A 14 -9.23 12.69 15.18
C PHE A 14 -9.91 13.00 16.52
N GLY A 15 -9.27 12.68 17.65
CA GLY A 15 -9.84 12.88 18.99
C GLY A 15 -11.13 12.08 19.20
N ALA A 16 -12.12 12.68 19.87
CA ALA A 16 -13.39 12.03 20.20
C ALA A 16 -14.44 12.06 19.06
N ARG A 17 -14.11 12.64 17.89
CA ARG A 17 -15.06 12.91 16.81
C ARG A 17 -15.22 11.73 15.83
N TYR A 18 -16.18 11.85 14.91
CA TYR A 18 -16.40 10.99 13.71
C TYR A 18 -16.82 9.53 13.94
N GLY A 19 -16.90 9.07 15.19
CA GLY A 19 -17.44 7.75 15.53
C GLY A 19 -16.51 6.57 15.19
N ARG A 20 -16.95 5.35 15.52
CA ARG A 20 -16.09 4.15 15.49
C ARG A 20 -15.71 3.71 14.08
N VAL A 21 -16.67 3.61 13.17
CA VAL A 21 -16.46 2.96 11.85
C VAL A 21 -15.49 3.76 10.98
N ALA A 22 -15.69 5.08 10.88
CA ALA A 22 -14.82 5.94 10.09
C ALA A 22 -13.38 5.90 10.61
N ARG A 23 -13.20 6.03 11.94
CA ARG A 23 -11.88 5.98 12.57
C ARG A 23 -11.19 4.63 12.38
N ARG A 24 -11.94 3.53 12.54
CA ARG A 24 -11.39 2.18 12.34
C ARG A 24 -10.90 1.99 10.91
N ARG A 25 -11.71 2.33 9.90
CA ARG A 25 -11.34 2.19 8.49
C ARG A 25 -10.12 3.03 8.13
N VAL A 26 -10.05 4.27 8.60
CA VAL A 26 -8.86 5.11 8.36
C VAL A 26 -7.62 4.52 9.00
N ALA A 27 -7.71 4.06 10.25
CA ALA A 27 -6.58 3.43 10.92
C ALA A 27 -6.12 2.14 10.21
N GLU A 28 -7.04 1.31 9.73
CA GLU A 28 -6.74 0.09 8.98
C GLU A 28 -6.05 0.41 7.65
N ILE A 29 -6.60 1.36 6.87
CA ILE A 29 -6.03 1.78 5.58
C ILE A 29 -4.65 2.42 5.77
N GLU A 30 -4.49 3.31 6.75
CA GLU A 30 -3.22 3.97 6.99
C GLU A 30 -2.18 3.03 7.62
N ALA A 31 -2.58 2.02 8.37
CA ALA A 31 -1.64 1.00 8.85
C ALA A 31 -1.03 0.25 7.66
N GLU A 32 -1.87 -0.31 6.78
CA GLU A 32 -1.37 -1.02 5.59
C GLU A 32 -0.58 -0.12 4.64
N MET A 33 -0.99 1.15 4.49
CA MET A 33 -0.30 2.10 3.63
C MET A 33 1.12 2.44 4.12
N HIS A 34 1.33 2.49 5.44
CA HIS A 34 2.64 2.81 6.05
C HIS A 34 3.44 1.57 6.47
N ASP A 35 2.94 0.35 6.21
CA ASP A 35 3.73 -0.86 6.39
C ASP A 35 4.91 -0.88 5.38
N ASP A 36 5.95 -1.65 5.70
CA ASP A 36 7.08 -1.83 4.80
C ASP A 36 6.66 -2.66 3.58
N HIS A 37 6.86 -2.11 2.38
CA HIS A 37 6.47 -2.75 1.11
C HIS A 37 7.68 -3.10 0.26
N THR A 38 7.68 -4.31 -0.30
CA THR A 38 8.76 -4.81 -1.16
C THR A 38 8.83 -4.07 -2.49
N CYS A 39 10.01 -3.56 -2.82
CA CYS A 39 10.28 -2.93 -4.11
C CYS A 39 10.30 -3.97 -5.25
N PRO A 40 9.52 -3.77 -6.33
CA PRO A 40 9.53 -4.69 -7.48
C PRO A 40 10.85 -4.64 -8.28
N GLN A 41 11.68 -3.62 -8.08
CA GLN A 41 12.97 -3.47 -8.79
C GLN A 41 14.15 -4.03 -8.01
N CYS A 42 14.35 -3.61 -6.76
CA CYS A 42 15.52 -4.02 -5.95
C CYS A 42 15.23 -5.07 -4.88
N GLY A 43 13.95 -5.40 -4.61
CA GLY A 43 13.55 -6.40 -3.62
C GLY A 43 13.64 -5.95 -2.15
N GLU A 44 14.08 -4.73 -1.87
CA GLU A 44 14.12 -4.17 -0.51
C GLU A 44 12.73 -3.68 -0.07
N ASP A 45 12.38 -3.88 1.20
CA ASP A 45 11.13 -3.42 1.81
C ASP A 45 11.19 -1.93 2.22
N ARG A 46 11.41 -1.05 1.25
CA ARG A 46 11.54 0.41 1.46
C ARG A 46 10.71 1.23 0.48
N VAL A 47 9.51 0.77 0.17
CA VAL A 47 8.58 1.50 -0.70
C VAL A 47 7.63 2.34 0.15
N ASP A 48 7.56 3.64 -0.18
CA ASP A 48 6.70 4.61 0.48
C ASP A 48 5.79 5.33 -0.51
N ARG A 49 4.65 5.80 -0.01
CA ARG A 49 3.68 6.56 -0.79
C ARG A 49 4.10 8.02 -0.92
N GLN A 50 4.34 8.47 -2.14
CA GLN A 50 4.63 9.88 -2.44
C GLN A 50 3.34 10.69 -2.70
N GLY A 51 2.31 10.03 -3.22
CA GLY A 51 1.04 10.67 -3.54
C GLY A 51 -0.06 9.66 -3.85
N THR A 52 -1.21 10.14 -4.29
CA THR A 52 -2.33 9.25 -4.64
C THR A 52 -1.99 8.40 -5.86
N GLY A 53 -1.77 7.11 -5.63
CA GLY A 53 -1.39 6.16 -6.69
C GLY A 53 0.08 6.18 -7.08
N ILE A 54 0.91 6.99 -6.40
CA ILE A 54 2.34 7.16 -6.70
C ILE A 54 3.15 6.63 -5.53
N TRP A 55 4.03 5.67 -5.82
CA TRP A 55 4.88 4.98 -4.87
C TRP A 55 6.34 5.08 -5.30
N GLU A 56 7.25 5.19 -4.34
CA GLU A 56 8.68 5.29 -4.62
C GLU A 56 9.49 4.47 -3.62
N CYS A 57 10.50 3.76 -4.10
CA CYS A 57 11.45 3.06 -3.24
C CYS A 57 12.55 4.00 -2.76
N GLN A 58 12.69 4.18 -1.45
CA GLN A 58 13.77 4.99 -0.87
C GLN A 58 15.16 4.37 -1.05
N ALA A 59 15.25 3.05 -1.29
CA ALA A 59 16.54 2.37 -1.47
C ALA A 59 17.17 2.62 -2.85
N CYS A 60 16.37 2.56 -3.91
CA CYS A 60 16.86 2.61 -5.29
C CYS A 60 16.27 3.74 -6.14
N GLY A 61 15.35 4.55 -5.59
CA GLY A 61 14.69 5.66 -6.29
C GLY A 61 13.67 5.23 -7.33
N TYR A 62 13.26 3.96 -7.36
CA TYR A 62 12.27 3.49 -8.34
C TYR A 62 10.87 4.01 -8.00
N ALA A 63 10.37 4.93 -8.82
CA ALA A 63 9.00 5.45 -8.75
C ALA A 63 8.07 4.66 -9.68
N PHE A 64 6.91 4.26 -9.18
CA PHE A 64 5.93 3.47 -9.92
C PHE A 64 4.48 3.77 -9.54
N THR A 65 3.55 3.29 -10.37
CA THR A 65 2.12 3.44 -10.15
C THR A 65 1.54 2.24 -9.41
N GLY A 66 0.63 2.52 -8.48
CA GLY A 66 -0.04 1.51 -7.67
C GLY A 66 -1.48 1.89 -7.34
N GLY A 67 -2.04 1.26 -6.30
CA GLY A 67 -3.31 1.69 -5.73
C GLY A 67 -3.19 3.01 -4.97
N ALA A 68 -4.35 3.60 -4.63
CA ALA A 68 -4.40 4.86 -3.90
C ALA A 68 -3.78 4.77 -2.49
N TYR A 69 -3.89 3.61 -1.83
CA TYR A 69 -3.43 3.35 -0.45
C TYR A 69 -2.63 2.04 -0.29
N GLN A 70 -2.46 1.27 -1.38
CA GLN A 70 -1.66 0.04 -1.40
C GLN A 70 -0.79 0.04 -2.68
N PRO A 71 0.47 -0.41 -2.65
CA PRO A 71 1.31 -0.44 -3.86
C PRO A 71 0.78 -1.37 -4.95
N GLU A 72 0.16 -2.49 -4.57
CA GLU A 72 -0.44 -3.44 -5.51
C GLU A 72 -1.88 -3.79 -5.12
N THR A 73 -2.82 -3.53 -6.04
CA THR A 73 -4.24 -3.83 -5.82
C THR A 73 -4.60 -5.26 -6.26
N PRO A 74 -5.67 -5.86 -5.72
CA PRO A 74 -6.16 -7.16 -6.19
C PRO A 74 -6.47 -7.19 -7.69
N ALA A 75 -7.05 -6.12 -8.23
CA ALA A 75 -7.32 -6.01 -9.66
C ALA A 75 -6.01 -5.98 -10.49
N GLY A 76 -4.99 -5.24 -10.03
CA GLY A 76 -3.67 -5.20 -10.68
C GLY A 76 -2.99 -6.58 -10.71
N LYS A 77 -3.08 -7.34 -9.62
CA LYS A 77 -2.60 -8.74 -9.56
C LYS A 77 -3.27 -9.62 -10.62
N THR A 78 -4.59 -9.49 -10.80
CA THR A 78 -5.36 -10.26 -11.78
C THR A 78 -4.91 -9.95 -13.21
N VAL A 79 -4.76 -8.67 -13.55
CA VAL A 79 -4.33 -8.25 -14.90
C VAL A 79 -2.95 -8.83 -15.25
N ARG A 80 -2.00 -8.80 -14.32
CA ARG A 80 -0.66 -9.39 -14.54
C ARG A 80 -0.72 -10.89 -14.84
N ARG A 81 -1.62 -11.62 -14.18
CA ARG A 81 -1.81 -13.05 -14.40
C ARG A 81 -2.46 -13.34 -15.75
N SER A 82 -3.50 -12.58 -16.13
CA SER A 82 -4.19 -12.79 -17.41
C SER A 82 -3.30 -12.46 -18.61
N ILE A 83 -2.51 -11.39 -18.55
CA ILE A 83 -1.58 -11.04 -19.64
C ILE A 83 -0.54 -12.15 -19.81
N ARG A 84 0.02 -12.67 -18.71
CA ARG A 84 1.00 -13.75 -18.77
C ARG A 84 0.43 -15.02 -19.43
N ALA A 85 -0.80 -15.39 -19.08
CA ALA A 85 -1.46 -16.55 -19.64
C ALA A 85 -1.70 -16.41 -21.15
N ALA A 86 -2.20 -15.26 -21.60
CA ALA A 86 -2.42 -14.99 -23.01
C ALA A 86 -1.12 -15.07 -23.83
N LEU A 87 -0.03 -14.46 -23.34
CA LEU A 87 1.25 -14.48 -24.04
C LEU A 87 1.84 -15.90 -24.17
N SER A 88 1.64 -16.78 -23.18
CA SER A 88 2.10 -18.17 -23.30
C SER A 88 1.31 -18.98 -24.31
N GLU A 89 0.03 -18.67 -24.53
CA GLU A 89 -0.81 -19.33 -25.54
C GLU A 89 -0.41 -18.92 -26.97
N ASP A 90 0.09 -17.70 -27.17
CA ASP A 90 0.54 -17.19 -28.47
C ASP A 90 1.92 -17.75 -28.90
N GLU A 91 2.73 -18.25 -27.96
CA GLU A 91 4.06 -18.82 -28.21
C GLU A 91 4.02 -20.32 -28.59
N GLU A 92 2.89 -21.01 -28.34
CA GLU A 92 2.63 -22.41 -28.75
C GLU A 92 2.00 -22.50 -30.15
#